data_AF-A0A936Z616-F1
#
_entry.id   AF-A0A936Z616-F1
#
_cell.length_a   1.000
_cell.length_b   1.000
_cell.length_c   1.000
_cell.angle_alpha   90.00
_cell.angle_beta   90.00
_cell.angle_gamma   90.00
#
_symmetry.space_group_name_H-M   'P 1'
#
loop_
_entity.id
_entity.type
_entity.pdbx_description
1 polymer ?
#
loop_
_entity_poly.entity_id
_entity_poly.type
_entity_poly.pdbx_seq_one_letter_code
_entity_poly.pdbx_strand_id
1 'polypeptide(L)'
;MITRRQVGTGIAALSGGALAPSLGQALERGTLFGIATRLVTLYQASDADALHRMLAPPLQGHFPSANLGLWLAEARNAFGMLQRTSMPTYGGRSYGIFAAYFDRGPADMYLEVDPQERLVLWALKNDVKVLSIRERA
;
A
#
# COMPACT_ATOMS: atom_id res chain seq x y z
N MET A 1 26.67 -22.38 62.00
CA MET A 1 26.52 -21.92 60.60
C MET A 1 25.17 -22.44 60.11
N ILE A 2 24.11 -21.65 60.28
CA ILE A 2 22.71 -22.00 59.93
C ILE A 2 22.07 -20.74 59.33
N THR A 3 21.47 -20.95 58.16
CA THR A 3 20.72 -20.02 57.31
C THR A 3 19.39 -19.59 57.94
N ARG A 4 19.07 -18.28 57.92
CA ARG A 4 17.75 -17.69 57.54
C ARG A 4 17.67 -16.20 57.95
N ARG A 5 17.48 -15.32 56.96
CA ARG A 5 16.89 -13.97 57.12
C ARG A 5 15.98 -13.72 55.89
N GLN A 6 14.68 -13.56 56.15
CA GLN A 6 13.87 -12.32 56.03
C GLN A 6 13.41 -12.06 54.59
N VAL A 7 12.11 -12.20 54.26
CA VAL A 7 10.92 -11.38 54.57
C VAL A 7 10.89 -10.05 53.80
N GLY A 8 9.81 -9.85 53.03
CA GLY A 8 9.39 -8.59 52.39
C GLY A 8 10.03 -8.39 51.02
N THR A 9 9.38 -7.88 49.98
CA THR A 9 8.28 -6.90 49.95
C THR A 9 7.68 -6.94 48.54
N GLY A 10 6.35 -6.94 48.44
CA GLY A 10 5.65 -6.85 47.16
C GLY A 10 5.94 -5.53 46.44
N ILE A 11 6.18 -5.62 45.14
CA ILE A 11 6.24 -4.45 44.25
C ILE A 11 4.90 -4.40 43.51
N ALA A 12 3.95 -3.68 44.07
CA ALA A 12 2.82 -3.15 43.32
C ALA A 12 3.31 -1.90 42.59
N ALA A 13 3.74 -2.06 41.33
CA ALA A 13 4.03 -0.93 40.47
C ALA A 13 2.72 -0.43 39.83
N LEU A 14 2.09 0.53 40.50
CA LEU A 14 1.14 1.46 39.89
C LEU A 14 1.94 2.48 39.07
N SER A 15 2.02 2.26 37.78
CA SER A 15 2.41 3.27 36.78
C SER A 15 1.31 3.19 35.71
N GLY A 16 0.28 4.03 35.76
CA GLY A 16 0.43 5.45 35.43
C GLY A 16 0.52 5.54 33.91
N GLY A 17 -0.64 5.70 33.26
CA GLY A 17 -0.80 5.61 31.81
C GLY A 17 0.17 6.50 31.06
N ALA A 18 1.15 5.87 30.41
CA ALA A 18 1.81 6.48 29.27
C ALA A 18 0.81 6.40 28.12
N LEU A 19 0.14 7.52 27.82
CA LEU A 19 -0.32 7.81 26.47
C LEU A 19 0.93 7.84 25.60
N ALA A 20 1.36 6.67 25.14
CA ALA A 20 2.31 6.58 24.06
C ALA A 20 1.64 7.31 22.89
N PRO A 21 2.24 8.39 22.34
CA PRO A 21 1.80 8.84 21.05
C PRO A 21 1.95 7.63 20.13
N SER A 22 0.86 7.22 19.48
CA SER A 22 0.92 6.29 18.37
C SER A 22 1.72 6.99 17.27
N LEU A 23 3.05 6.95 17.39
CA LEU A 23 3.98 7.25 16.33
C LEU A 23 3.54 6.32 15.21
N GLY A 24 2.92 6.90 14.18
CA GLY A 24 2.48 6.19 13.00
C GLY A 24 3.56 5.20 12.61
N GLN A 25 3.18 3.92 12.57
CA GLN A 25 4.08 2.82 12.32
C GLN A 25 4.97 3.20 11.15
N ALA A 26 6.29 3.15 11.38
CA ALA A 26 7.26 3.45 10.35
C ALA A 26 7.01 2.51 9.16
N LEU A 27 6.41 3.05 8.09
CA LEU A 27 6.13 2.29 6.88
C LEU A 27 7.45 1.83 6.27
N GLU A 28 7.70 0.52 6.32
CA GLU A 28 8.92 -0.07 5.78
C GLU A 28 8.83 -0.20 4.25
N ARG A 29 9.97 -0.21 3.56
CA ARG A 29 10.00 -0.47 2.10
C ARG A 29 9.37 -1.82 1.71
N GLY A 30 9.35 -2.79 2.63
CA GLY A 30 8.62 -4.04 2.46
C GLY A 30 7.12 -3.85 2.29
N THR A 31 6.54 -2.84 2.95
CA THR A 31 5.12 -2.51 2.85
C THR A 31 4.73 -2.08 1.44
N LEU A 32 5.43 -1.13 0.83
CA LEU A 32 5.10 -0.64 -0.52
C LEU A 32 5.21 -1.75 -1.58
N PHE A 33 6.22 -2.62 -1.46
CA PHE A 33 6.34 -3.78 -2.34
C PHE A 33 5.21 -4.80 -2.11
N GLY A 34 4.77 -4.99 -0.86
CA GLY A 34 3.60 -5.80 -0.53
C GLY A 34 2.31 -5.26 -1.17
N ILE A 35 2.11 -3.95 -1.13
CA ILE A 35 0.97 -3.27 -1.77
C ILE A 35 1.04 -3.43 -3.29
N ALA A 36 2.22 -3.20 -3.90
CA ALA A 36 2.44 -3.42 -5.33
C ALA A 36 2.11 -4.87 -5.74
N THR A 37 2.57 -5.85 -4.96
CA THR A 37 2.29 -7.28 -5.22
C THR A 37 0.79 -7.57 -5.13
N ARG A 38 0.10 -7.02 -4.13
CA ARG A 38 -1.36 -7.15 -4.02
C ARG A 38 -2.08 -6.52 -5.21
N LEU A 39 -1.63 -5.35 -5.67
CA LEU A 39 -2.18 -4.69 -6.86
C LEU A 39 -2.03 -5.54 -8.13
N VAL A 40 -0.92 -6.28 -8.28
CA VAL A 40 -0.76 -7.25 -9.39
C VAL A 40 -1.87 -8.30 -9.33
N THR A 41 -2.12 -8.90 -8.16
CA THR A 41 -3.18 -9.90 -8.00
C THR A 41 -4.57 -9.33 -8.32
N LEU A 42 -4.87 -8.12 -7.84
CA LEU A 42 -6.16 -7.47 -8.13
C LEU A 42 -6.30 -7.14 -9.61
N TYR A 43 -5.22 -6.65 -10.23
CA TYR A 43 -5.18 -6.37 -11.65
C TYR A 43 -5.45 -7.62 -12.48
N GLN A 44 -4.85 -8.77 -12.13
CA GLN A 44 -5.03 -10.05 -12.81
C GLN A 44 -6.42 -10.64 -12.60
N ALA A 45 -7.00 -10.46 -11.40
CA ALA A 45 -8.36 -10.90 -11.09
C ALA A 45 -9.45 -9.98 -11.66
N SER A 46 -9.09 -8.77 -12.13
CA SER A 46 -10.05 -7.73 -12.50
C SER A 46 -10.96 -7.33 -11.32
N ASP A 47 -10.44 -7.43 -10.09
CA ASP A 47 -11.21 -7.27 -8.86
C ASP A 47 -11.34 -5.79 -8.46
N ALA A 48 -12.34 -5.13 -9.05
CA ALA A 48 -12.62 -3.73 -8.83
C ALA A 48 -13.09 -3.43 -7.39
N ASP A 49 -13.76 -4.36 -6.72
CA ASP A 49 -14.26 -4.16 -5.36
C ASP A 49 -13.14 -4.23 -4.32
N ALA A 50 -12.21 -5.18 -4.47
CA ALA A 50 -11.01 -5.20 -3.66
C ALA A 50 -10.13 -3.97 -3.92
N LEU A 51 -10.03 -3.52 -5.18
CA LEU A 51 -9.29 -2.30 -5.51
C LEU A 51 -9.93 -1.08 -4.86
N HIS A 52 -11.26 -0.94 -4.94
CA HIS A 52 -12.00 0.13 -4.27
C HIS A 52 -11.73 0.14 -2.75
N ARG A 53 -11.71 -1.03 -2.13
CA ARG A 53 -11.38 -1.18 -0.70
C ARG A 53 -9.94 -0.88 -0.36
N MET A 54 -9.02 -0.79 -1.32
CA MET A 54 -7.64 -0.34 -1.08
C MET A 54 -7.46 1.17 -1.16
N LEU A 55 -8.39 1.90 -1.79
CA LEU A 55 -8.30 3.36 -1.96
C LEU A 55 -8.42 4.10 -0.63
N ALA A 56 -7.71 5.23 -0.49
CA ALA A 56 -7.93 6.15 0.61
C ALA A 56 -9.40 6.64 0.59
N PRO A 57 -10.03 6.89 1.76
CA PRO A 57 -11.45 7.27 1.82
C PRO A 57 -11.86 8.41 0.87
N PRO A 58 -11.05 9.49 0.69
CA PRO A 58 -11.39 10.53 -0.27
C PRO A 58 -11.51 10.03 -1.71
N LEU A 59 -10.63 9.10 -2.13
CA LEU A 59 -10.68 8.54 -3.48
C LEU A 59 -11.85 7.59 -3.70
N GLN A 60 -12.36 6.93 -2.65
CA GLN A 60 -13.46 5.98 -2.78
C GLN A 60 -14.71 6.64 -3.38
N GLY A 61 -15.04 7.87 -2.96
CA GLY A 61 -16.18 8.61 -3.52
C GLY A 61 -16.01 8.95 -5.00
N HIS A 62 -14.78 9.23 -5.44
CA HIS A 62 -14.47 9.58 -6.82
C HIS A 62 -14.33 8.36 -7.75
N PHE A 63 -13.98 7.21 -7.17
CA PHE A 63 -13.71 5.97 -7.89
C PHE A 63 -14.58 4.83 -7.33
N PRO A 64 -15.90 4.84 -7.63
CA PRO A 64 -16.76 3.70 -7.31
C PRO A 64 -16.27 2.45 -8.06
N SER A 65 -16.55 1.25 -7.52
CA SER A 65 -16.11 -0.03 -8.10
C SER A 65 -16.41 -0.16 -9.59
N ALA A 66 -17.57 0.31 -10.06
CA ALA A 66 -17.93 0.26 -11.48
C ALA A 66 -16.92 1.03 -12.36
N ASN A 67 -16.50 2.24 -11.94
CA ASN A 67 -15.52 3.05 -12.66
C ASN A 67 -14.13 2.41 -12.61
N LEU A 68 -13.78 1.77 -11.50
CA LEU A 68 -12.52 1.02 -11.37
C LEU A 68 -12.51 -0.22 -12.29
N GLY A 69 -13.65 -0.88 -12.48
CA GLY A 69 -13.79 -1.96 -13.47
C GLY A 69 -13.50 -1.47 -14.88
N LEU A 70 -14.04 -0.31 -15.27
CA LEU A 70 -13.75 0.32 -16.56
C LEU A 70 -12.27 0.72 -16.68
N TRP A 71 -11.69 1.29 -15.62
CA TRP A 71 -10.28 1.65 -15.59
C TRP A 71 -9.37 0.43 -15.74
N LEU A 72 -9.67 -0.69 -15.06
CA LEU A 72 -8.93 -1.95 -15.17
C LEU A 72 -9.02 -2.53 -16.59
N ALA A 73 -10.20 -2.48 -17.21
CA ALA A 73 -10.39 -2.90 -18.59
C ALA A 73 -9.58 -2.02 -19.57
N GLU A 74 -9.62 -0.69 -19.41
CA GLU A 74 -8.82 0.23 -20.20
C GLU A 74 -7.32 -0.02 -20.01
N ALA A 75 -6.88 -0.23 -18.77
CA ALA A 75 -5.50 -0.55 -18.47
C ALA A 75 -5.05 -1.85 -19.13
N ARG A 76 -5.88 -2.91 -19.11
CA ARG A 76 -5.56 -4.15 -19.82
C ARG A 76 -5.51 -3.96 -21.33
N ASN A 77 -6.40 -3.14 -21.87
CA ASN A 77 -6.40 -2.82 -23.29
C ASN A 77 -5.17 -2.01 -23.72
N ALA A 78 -4.62 -1.16 -22.86
CA ALA A 78 -3.44 -0.35 -23.15
C ALA A 78 -2.12 -1.10 -22.87
N PHE A 79 -2.01 -1.73 -21.70
CA PHE A 79 -0.75 -2.29 -21.20
C PHE A 79 -0.67 -3.81 -21.32
N GLY A 80 -1.81 -4.51 -21.43
CA GLY A 80 -1.86 -5.97 -21.41
C GLY A 80 -1.99 -6.56 -20.00
N MET A 81 -1.67 -7.83 -19.81
CA MET A 81 -1.76 -8.48 -18.51
C MET A 81 -0.53 -8.18 -17.65
N LEU A 82 -0.72 -7.56 -16.48
CA LEU A 82 0.35 -7.31 -15.51
C LEU A 82 0.81 -8.62 -14.88
N GLN A 83 2.07 -8.98 -15.06
CA GLN A 83 2.63 -10.25 -14.56
C GLN A 83 3.27 -10.09 -13.17
N ARG A 84 4.05 -9.02 -13.00
CA ARG A 84 4.79 -8.71 -11.76
C ARG A 84 5.30 -7.27 -11.75
N THR A 85 5.86 -6.85 -10.63
CA THR A 85 6.61 -5.59 -10.48
C THR A 85 8.03 -5.87 -10.00
N SER A 86 8.97 -4.95 -10.23
CA SER A 86 10.27 -4.94 -9.58
C SER A 86 10.16 -4.57 -8.09
N MET A 87 11.29 -4.56 -7.39
CA MET A 87 11.43 -3.71 -6.20
C MET A 87 11.31 -2.22 -6.60
N PRO A 88 10.92 -1.32 -5.69
CA PRO A 88 10.88 0.11 -6.00
C PRO A 88 12.27 0.59 -6.40
N THR A 89 12.39 1.18 -7.59
CA THR A 89 13.64 1.69 -8.17
C THR A 89 13.97 3.08 -7.65
N TYR A 90 12.94 3.84 -7.29
CA TYR A 90 13.01 5.15 -6.66
C TYR A 90 11.83 5.31 -5.71
N GLY A 91 11.97 6.16 -4.69
CA GLY A 91 10.87 6.46 -3.78
C GLY A 91 11.28 6.64 -2.33
N GLY A 92 10.27 6.76 -1.49
CA GLY A 92 10.38 6.89 -0.04
C GLY A 92 9.51 5.86 0.68
N ARG A 93 8.95 6.28 1.81
CA ARG A 93 8.10 5.44 2.65
C ARG A 93 6.66 5.34 2.14
N SER A 94 6.13 6.45 1.64
CA SER A 94 4.75 6.58 1.19
C SER A 94 4.60 6.53 -0.33
N TYR A 95 5.69 6.61 -1.09
CA TYR A 95 5.61 6.56 -2.55
C TYR A 95 6.77 5.76 -3.15
N GLY A 96 6.54 5.19 -4.32
CA GLY A 96 7.54 4.42 -5.05
C GLY A 96 7.28 4.38 -6.56
N ILE A 97 8.37 4.25 -7.31
CA ILE A 97 8.37 3.98 -8.74
C ILE A 97 8.87 2.56 -8.94
N PHE A 98 8.17 1.80 -9.76
CA PHE A 98 8.41 0.39 -10.02
C PHE A 98 8.47 0.17 -11.53
N ALA A 99 9.32 -0.76 -11.98
CA ALA A 99 9.11 -1.36 -13.28
C ALA A 99 7.96 -2.37 -13.16
N ALA A 100 6.89 -2.16 -13.91
CA ALA A 100 5.77 -3.09 -14.04
C ALA A 100 5.91 -3.88 -15.34
N TYR A 101 5.95 -5.20 -15.23
CA TYR A 101 6.17 -6.09 -16.37
C TYR A 101 4.84 -6.63 -16.86
N PHE A 102 4.36 -6.09 -17.97
CA PHE A 102 3.20 -6.60 -18.67
C PHE A 102 3.63 -7.56 -19.79
N ASP A 103 2.70 -8.40 -20.24
CA ASP A 103 2.91 -9.28 -21.39
C ASP A 103 3.22 -8.53 -22.71
N ARG A 104 2.75 -7.29 -22.86
CA ARG A 104 3.04 -6.43 -24.02
C ARG A 104 4.30 -5.58 -23.87
N GLY A 105 4.99 -5.65 -22.74
CA GLY A 105 6.21 -4.92 -22.47
C GLY A 105 6.23 -4.26 -21.08
N PRO A 106 7.40 -3.77 -20.64
CA PRO A 106 7.50 -3.06 -19.38
C PRO A 106 6.85 -1.67 -19.46
N ALA A 107 6.38 -1.20 -18.32
CA ALA A 107 5.87 0.16 -18.12
C ALA A 107 6.29 0.66 -16.73
N ASP A 108 6.29 1.99 -16.56
CA ASP A 108 6.48 2.61 -15.24
C ASP A 108 5.19 2.49 -14.44
N MET A 109 5.31 2.05 -13.19
CA MET A 109 4.23 2.10 -12.21
C MET A 109 4.62 3.05 -11.07
N TYR A 110 3.76 4.04 -10.84
CA TYR A 110 3.85 4.96 -9.72
C TYR A 110 2.81 4.58 -8.67
N LEU A 111 3.24 4.52 -7.43
CA LEU A 111 2.41 4.16 -6.29
C LEU A 111 2.61 5.19 -5.18
N GLU A 112 1.52 5.68 -4.60
CA GLU A 112 1.54 6.49 -3.39
C GLU A 112 0.44 6.03 -2.44
N VAL A 113 0.76 6.02 -1.14
CA VAL A 113 -0.11 5.59 -0.07
C VAL A 113 -0.13 6.60 1.08
N ASP A 114 -1.26 6.65 1.78
CA ASP A 114 -1.41 7.45 3.00
C ASP A 114 -0.73 6.77 4.21
N PRO A 115 -0.68 7.41 5.39
CA PRO A 115 -0.11 6.81 6.60
C PRO A 115 -0.80 5.53 7.08
N GLN A 116 -1.98 5.20 6.56
CA GLN A 116 -2.75 3.99 6.85
C GLN A 116 -2.61 2.95 5.72
N GLU A 117 -1.62 3.10 4.83
CA GLU A 117 -1.32 2.17 3.73
C GLU A 117 -2.44 2.09 2.67
N ARG A 118 -3.27 3.13 2.56
CA ARG A 118 -4.33 3.22 1.56
C ARG A 118 -3.83 3.92 0.31
N LEU A 119 -4.29 3.49 -0.86
CA LEU A 119 -3.87 4.07 -2.14
C LEU A 119 -4.37 5.51 -2.30
N VAL A 120 -3.42 6.41 -2.52
CA VAL A 120 -3.67 7.82 -2.88
C VAL A 120 -3.36 8.06 -4.36
N LEU A 121 -2.37 7.34 -4.89
CA LEU A 121 -2.03 7.31 -6.31
C LEU A 121 -1.73 5.87 -6.75
N TRP A 122 -2.31 5.47 -7.86
CA TRP A 122 -1.80 4.36 -8.66
C TRP A 122 -1.81 4.77 -10.12
N ALA A 123 -0.63 4.86 -10.74
CA ALA A 123 -0.49 5.23 -12.14
C ALA A 123 0.38 4.25 -12.92
N LEU A 124 0.00 4.02 -14.17
CA LEU A 124 0.72 3.23 -15.16
C LEU A 124 1.07 4.12 -16.33
N LYS A 125 2.32 4.05 -16.80
CA LYS A 125 2.83 4.87 -17.90
C LYS A 125 3.76 4.07 -18.81
N ASN A 126 3.51 4.15 -20.11
CA ASN A 126 4.46 3.77 -21.14
C ASN A 126 4.62 4.96 -22.12
N ASP A 127 5.27 4.73 -23.25
CA ASP A 127 5.54 5.78 -24.24
C ASP A 127 4.27 6.32 -24.93
N VAL A 128 3.14 5.60 -24.84
CA VAL A 128 1.92 5.89 -25.60
C VAL A 128 0.78 6.36 -24.69
N LYS A 129 0.69 5.85 -23.47
CA LYS A 129 -0.47 6.00 -22.59
C LYS A 129 -0.05 6.22 -21.14
N VAL A 130 -0.81 7.08 -20.47
CA VAL A 130 -0.80 7.22 -19.01
C VAL A 130 -2.21 6.98 -18.50
N LEU A 131 -2.34 6.12 -17.50
CA LEU A 131 -3.59 5.91 -16.75
C LEU A 131 -3.30 6.07 -15.26
N SER A 132 -4.19 6.75 -14.55
CA SER A 132 -4.02 6.94 -13.11
C SER A 132 -5.35 6.97 -12.35
N ILE A 133 -5.29 6.47 -11.12
CA ILE A 133 -6.27 6.70 -10.07
C ILE A 133 -5.60 7.66 -9.09
N ARG A 134 -6.12 8.87 -8.99
CA ARG A 134 -5.63 9.93 -8.09
C ARG A 134 -6.74 10.91 -7.77
N GLU A 135 -6.60 11.61 -6.65
CA GLU A 135 -7.39 12.82 -6.40
C GLU A 135 -7.05 13.88 -7.47
N ARG A 136 -8.09 14.47 -8.09
CA ARG A 136 -7.91 15.63 -8.97
C ARG A 136 -8.02 16.87 -8.10
N ALA A 137 -6.95 17.64 -8.01
CA ALA A 137 -6.96 18.97 -7.43
C ALA A 137 -7.87 19.92 -8.24
#